data_AF-A0A5R2MV53-F1
#
_entry.id   AF-A0A5R2MV53-F1
#
_cell.length_a   1.000
_cell.length_b   1.000
_cell.length_c   1.000
_cell.angle_alpha   90.00
_cell.angle_beta   90.00
_cell.angle_gamma   90.00
#
_symmetry.space_group_name_H-M   'P 1'
#
loop_
_entity.id
_entity.type
_entity.pdbx_description
1 polymer ?
#
loop_
_entity_poly.entity_id
_entity_poly.type
_entity_poly.pdbx_seq_one_letter_code
_entity_poly.pdbx_strand_id
1 'polypeptide(L)'
;AVVQVYDVGTATMMLSGAYKPADKLMEENGYKIDYADYFPGIARYYATSKGEMLSFPFNSSTPLMYWNKDAFAKIGKTEAPKTWEDVATDLQA
;
A
#
# COMPACT_ATOMS: atom_id res chain seq x y z
N ALA A 1 -14.88 14.14 -11.71
CA ALA A 1 -13.42 14.23 -11.49
C ALA A 1 -13.01 13.15 -10.50
N VAL A 2 -11.81 12.59 -10.61
CA VAL A 2 -11.24 11.60 -9.68
C VAL A 2 -10.09 12.27 -8.94
N VAL A 3 -9.97 12.00 -7.63
CA VAL A 3 -8.87 12.50 -6.80
C VAL A 3 -8.10 11.29 -6.27
N GLN A 4 -6.78 11.34 -6.37
CA GLN A 4 -5.88 10.40 -5.73
C GLN A 4 -5.44 10.96 -4.37
N VAL A 5 -5.63 10.18 -3.32
CA VAL A 5 -5.19 10.53 -1.95
C VAL A 5 -4.17 9.49 -1.50
N TYR A 6 -3.09 9.94 -0.88
CA TYR A 6 -2.05 9.07 -0.31
C TYR A 6 -2.49 8.50 1.04
N ASP A 7 -1.80 7.47 1.51
CA ASP A 7 -2.27 6.63 2.64
C ASP A 7 -2.71 7.41 3.88
N VAL A 8 -1.85 8.31 4.36
CA VAL A 8 -2.11 9.11 5.57
C VAL A 8 -3.35 10.00 5.45
N GLY A 9 -3.75 10.37 4.23
CA GLY A 9 -4.94 11.18 3.99
C GLY A 9 -6.27 10.40 4.08
N THR A 10 -6.23 9.07 4.14
CA THR A 10 -7.43 8.21 4.13
C THR A 10 -8.36 8.53 5.29
N ALA A 11 -7.82 8.61 6.51
CA ALA A 11 -8.62 8.92 7.71
C ALA A 11 -9.28 10.30 7.61
N THR A 12 -8.56 11.30 7.09
CA THR A 12 -9.11 12.64 6.86
C THR A 12 -10.27 12.60 5.87
N MET A 13 -10.12 11.88 4.75
CA MET A 13 -11.20 11.73 3.77
C MET A 13 -12.42 11.03 4.37
N MET A 14 -12.20 9.93 5.12
CA MET A 14 -13.27 9.20 5.80
C MET A 14 -14.03 10.08 6.78
N LEU A 15 -13.32 10.85 7.62
CA LEU A 15 -13.92 11.72 8.63
C LEU A 15 -14.59 12.97 8.04
N SER A 16 -14.13 13.43 6.88
CA SER A 16 -14.71 14.61 6.21
C SER A 16 -16.11 14.36 5.64
N GLY A 17 -16.44 13.10 5.31
CA GLY A 17 -17.63 12.77 4.52
C GLY A 17 -17.61 13.30 3.09
N ALA A 18 -16.52 13.95 2.65
CA ALA A 18 -16.37 14.58 1.34
C ALA A 18 -15.89 13.58 0.28
N TYR A 19 -16.49 12.38 0.26
CA TYR A 19 -16.20 11.34 -0.72
C TYR A 19 -17.48 10.61 -1.10
N LYS A 20 -17.47 9.98 -2.28
CA LYS A 20 -18.50 9.04 -2.69
C LYS A 20 -17.91 7.63 -2.60
N PRO A 21 -18.53 6.70 -1.84
CA PRO A 21 -18.08 5.31 -1.79
C PRO A 21 -17.97 4.71 -3.20
N ALA A 22 -16.91 3.94 -3.42
CA ALA A 22 -16.59 3.40 -4.74
C ALA A 22 -17.63 2.37 -5.18
N ASP A 23 -18.10 1.52 -4.28
CA ASP A 23 -19.19 0.56 -4.53
C ASP A 23 -20.46 1.26 -5.03
N LYS A 24 -20.92 2.28 -4.31
CA LYS A 24 -22.10 3.09 -4.69
C LYS A 24 -21.90 3.80 -6.02
N LEU A 25 -20.72 4.37 -6.25
CA LEU A 25 -20.42 5.01 -7.53
C LEU A 25 -20.55 4.02 -8.70
N MET A 26 -20.06 2.79 -8.53
CA MET A 26 -20.11 1.79 -9.58
C MET A 26 -21.53 1.24 -9.80
N GLU A 27 -22.24 0.95 -8.71
CA GLU A 27 -23.64 0.50 -8.75
C GLU A 27 -24.54 1.51 -9.46
N GLU A 28 -24.45 2.80 -9.10
CA GLU A 28 -25.24 3.88 -9.71
C GLU A 28 -24.97 4.06 -11.21
N ASN A 29 -23.79 3.61 -11.68
CA ASN A 29 -23.41 3.67 -13.09
C ASN A 29 -23.58 2.31 -13.80
N GLY A 30 -24.25 1.34 -13.16
CA GLY A 30 -24.59 0.05 -13.76
C GLY A 30 -23.43 -0.95 -13.85
N TYR A 31 -22.32 -0.71 -13.13
CA TYR A 31 -21.21 -1.63 -13.08
C TYR A 31 -21.36 -2.64 -11.94
N LYS A 32 -21.06 -3.91 -12.23
CA LYS A 32 -20.93 -4.97 -11.23
C LYS A 32 -19.46 -5.27 -11.05
N ILE A 33 -18.92 -4.99 -9.87
CA ILE A 33 -17.54 -5.33 -9.52
C ILE A 33 -17.59 -6.49 -8.52
N ASP A 34 -16.87 -7.56 -8.83
CA ASP A 34 -16.55 -8.56 -7.83
C ASP A 34 -15.31 -8.11 -7.04
N TYR A 35 -15.53 -7.62 -5.82
CA TYR A 35 -14.42 -7.18 -4.98
C TYR A 35 -13.60 -8.34 -4.41
N ALA A 36 -14.08 -9.58 -4.54
CA ALA A 36 -13.32 -10.77 -4.18
C ALA A 36 -12.19 -11.09 -5.18
N ASP A 37 -12.22 -10.52 -6.39
CA ASP A 37 -11.15 -10.66 -7.40
C ASP A 37 -9.88 -9.88 -7.05
N TYR A 38 -9.93 -9.00 -6.04
CA TYR A 38 -8.74 -8.30 -5.54
C TYR A 38 -7.98 -9.14 -4.52
N PHE A 39 -6.66 -8.95 -4.44
CA PHE A 39 -5.86 -9.49 -3.34
C PHE A 39 -6.44 -9.05 -1.99
N PRO A 40 -6.74 -9.96 -1.05
CA PRO A 40 -7.47 -9.62 0.17
C PRO A 40 -6.82 -8.52 1.02
N GLY A 41 -5.48 -8.50 1.10
CA GLY A 41 -4.74 -7.46 1.81
C GLY A 41 -4.91 -6.07 1.20
N ILE A 42 -5.00 -6.00 -0.14
CA ILE A 42 -5.23 -4.76 -0.87
C ILE A 42 -6.68 -4.34 -0.70
N ALA A 43 -7.64 -5.23 -0.95
CA ALA A 43 -9.07 -4.92 -0.83
C ALA A 43 -9.43 -4.36 0.55
N ARG A 44 -8.91 -4.97 1.62
CA ARG A 44 -9.14 -4.55 3.02
C ARG A 44 -8.64 -3.14 3.30
N TYR A 45 -7.54 -2.72 2.69
CA TYR A 45 -6.99 -1.39 2.86
C TYR A 45 -7.93 -0.31 2.31
N TYR A 46 -8.68 -0.63 1.24
CA TYR A 46 -9.62 0.28 0.59
C TYR A 46 -11.07 0.15 1.09
N ALA A 47 -11.32 -0.69 2.10
CA ALA A 47 -12.65 -0.98 2.62
C ALA A 47 -12.86 -0.43 4.04
N THR A 48 -14.11 -0.19 4.40
CA THR A 48 -14.50 0.01 5.80
C THR A 48 -14.34 -1.28 6.61
N SER A 49 -14.43 -1.20 7.93
CA SER A 49 -14.46 -2.38 8.80
C SER A 49 -15.66 -3.29 8.57
N LYS A 50 -16.68 -2.83 7.82
CA LYS A 50 -17.86 -3.60 7.41
C LYS A 50 -17.73 -4.23 6.02
N GLY A 51 -16.64 -3.94 5.30
CA GLY A 51 -16.39 -4.45 3.94
C GLY A 51 -16.95 -3.57 2.81
N GLU A 52 -17.43 -2.37 3.12
CA GLU A 52 -17.90 -1.40 2.11
C GLU A 52 -16.70 -0.70 1.48
N MET A 53 -16.68 -0.50 0.15
CA MET A 53 -15.51 0.03 -0.54
C MET A 53 -15.48 1.56 -0.49
N LEU A 54 -14.52 2.11 0.26
CA LEU A 54 -14.33 3.56 0.42
C LEU A 54 -13.84 4.21 -0.88
N SER A 55 -12.88 3.56 -1.54
CA SER A 55 -12.27 4.02 -2.77
C SER A 55 -11.79 2.84 -3.63
N PHE A 56 -11.33 3.12 -4.85
CA PHE A 56 -10.83 2.07 -5.74
C PHE A 56 -9.40 1.68 -5.39
N PRO A 57 -9.08 0.38 -5.37
CA PRO A 57 -7.71 -0.07 -5.40
C PRO A 57 -7.01 0.47 -6.66
N PHE A 58 -5.99 1.30 -6.48
CA PHE A 58 -5.28 1.93 -7.60
C PHE A 58 -3.78 1.67 -7.54
N ASN A 59 -3.14 2.13 -6.46
CA ASN A 59 -1.70 1.94 -6.24
C ASN A 59 -1.47 1.25 -4.90
N SER A 60 -0.86 0.07 -4.95
CA SER A 60 -0.39 -0.65 -3.76
C SER A 60 1.12 -0.87 -3.88
N SER A 61 1.82 -0.71 -2.76
CA SER A 61 3.27 -0.92 -2.70
C SER A 61 3.62 -1.71 -1.43
N THR A 62 4.73 -2.45 -1.54
CA THR A 62 5.38 -3.09 -0.40
C THR A 62 6.79 -2.50 -0.30
N PRO A 63 7.25 -2.09 0.90
CA PRO A 63 8.61 -1.62 1.06
C PRO A 63 9.59 -2.74 0.70
N LEU A 64 10.65 -2.40 -0.02
CA LEU A 64 11.76 -3.28 -0.35
C LEU A 64 13.06 -2.64 0.12
N MET A 65 13.97 -3.46 0.64
CA MET A 65 15.33 -3.01 0.94
C MET A 65 16.20 -3.11 -0.31
N TYR A 66 16.56 -1.96 -0.86
CA TYR A 66 17.59 -1.86 -1.88
C TYR A 66 18.94 -1.62 -1.20
N TRP A 67 19.97 -2.35 -1.63
CA TRP A 67 21.32 -2.26 -1.09
C TRP A 67 22.34 -2.26 -2.23
N ASN A 68 23.51 -1.65 -1.97
CA ASN A 68 24.58 -1.57 -2.95
C ASN A 68 25.54 -2.76 -2.80
N LYS A 69 25.51 -3.68 -3.77
CA LYS A 69 26.36 -4.89 -3.78
C LYS A 69 27.86 -4.57 -3.75
N ASP A 70 28.30 -3.55 -4.47
CA ASP A 70 29.73 -3.19 -4.54
C ASP A 70 30.21 -2.56 -3.23
N ALA A 71 29.37 -1.76 -2.58
CA ALA A 71 29.68 -1.20 -1.26
C ALA A 71 29.82 -2.32 -0.22
N PHE A 72 28.90 -3.29 -0.23
CA PHE A 72 28.94 -4.41 0.69
C PHE A 72 30.09 -5.39 0.41
N ALA A 73 30.49 -5.56 -0.85
CA ALA A 73 31.68 -6.34 -1.19
C ALA A 73 32.95 -5.75 -0.55
N LYS A 74 33.04 -4.41 -0.39
CA LYS A 74 34.17 -3.75 0.29
C LYS A 74 34.27 -4.06 1.78
N ILE A 75 33.17 -4.45 2.41
CA ILE A 75 33.13 -4.94 3.81
C ILE A 75 33.08 -6.47 3.90
N GLY A 76 33.37 -7.17 2.80
CA GLY A 76 33.43 -8.63 2.75
C GLY A 76 32.08 -9.35 2.70
N LYS A 77 30.99 -8.65 2.33
CA LYS A 77 29.63 -9.22 2.26
C LYS A 77 29.15 -9.42 0.83
N THR A 78 28.46 -10.54 0.60
CA THR A 78 27.85 -10.91 -0.69
C THR A 78 26.33 -11.01 -0.65
N GLU A 79 25.71 -10.82 0.53
CA GLU A 79 24.26 -10.89 0.74
C GLU A 79 23.75 -9.61 1.41
N ALA A 80 22.46 -9.33 1.21
CA ALA A 80 21.78 -8.23 1.89
C ALA A 80 21.63 -8.52 3.40
N PRO A 81 21.51 -7.50 4.25
CA PRO A 81 21.12 -7.66 5.64
C PRO A 81 19.79 -8.43 5.75
N LYS A 82 19.73 -9.44 6.63
CA LYS A 82 18.51 -10.24 6.85
C LYS A 82 17.76 -9.80 8.11
N THR A 83 18.46 -9.13 9.02
CA THR A 83 17.92 -8.59 10.27
C THR A 83 18.20 -7.09 10.40
N TRP A 84 17.54 -6.43 11.35
CA TRP A 84 17.82 -5.01 11.63
C TRP A 84 19.18 -4.81 12.30
N GLU A 85 19.66 -5.80 13.05
CA GLU A 85 21.00 -5.82 13.64
C GLU A 85 22.09 -5.91 12.55
N ASP A 86 21.85 -6.71 11.49
CA ASP A 86 22.71 -6.74 10.32
C ASP A 86 22.73 -5.36 9.65
N VAL A 87 21.56 -4.72 9.47
CA VAL A 87 21.48 -3.37 8.87
C VAL A 87 22.28 -2.38 9.70
N ALA A 88 22.10 -2.38 11.02
CA ALA A 88 22.78 -1.45 11.92
C ALA A 88 24.31 -1.62 11.88
N THR A 89 24.78 -2.87 11.77
CA THR A 89 26.21 -3.20 11.72
C THR A 89 26.81 -2.87 10.35
N ASP A 90 26.14 -3.28 9.27
CA ASP A 90 26.68 -3.23 7.91
C ASP A 90 26.72 -1.83 7.34
N LEU A 91 25.77 -0.97 7.71
CA LEU A 91 25.74 0.42 7.25
C LEU A 91 26.73 1.33 7.99
N GLN A 92 27.35 0.86 9.06
CA GLN A 92 28.40 1.59 9.80
C GLN A 92 29.82 1.22 9.36
N ALA A 93 29.98 0.06 8.73
CA ALA A 93 31.26 -0.47 8.25
C ALA A 93 31.72 0.20 6.94
#